data_AF-A0A7V3SUH9-F1
#
_entry.id   AF-A0A7V3SUH9-F1
#
_cell.length_a   1.000
_cell.length_b   1.000
_cell.length_c   1.000
_cell.angle_alpha   90.00
_cell.angle_beta   90.00
_cell.angle_gamma   90.00
#
_symmetry.space_group_name_H-M   'P 1'
#
loop_
_entity.id
_entity.type
_entity.pdbx_description
1 polymer ?
#
loop_
_entity_poly.entity_id
_entity_poly.type
_entity_poly.pdbx_seq_one_letter_code
_entity_poly.pdbx_strand_id
1 'polypeptide(L)'
;MMINKDAKNILIRGVNWIGDSIMTLPTIKSIRKIFKNSNISLLIKPWVFSIFENNPDINEIIKYEDEYNTLLGHIKLANILKKRKFDIAILLQNAFDAALITFLAGIKERAGYKRDGRGFLLTKPINIHEKLKNKHQVYYYLNLIEGLGFKPEFSIPYIYLKIDERINARNYLSHLKRPTLGINPGATYGSAKRWFPERFAEIASWFIKDTDGSVIIFGSKSETDISEEIIKHIETKYLKDYVPIIDNKHSKVLDLTGRTTLRELVSLISECDVFLTNDSGQLHISYAVGTPLVALFGSTNPELTGPLGNSNIVIKSDTPCSPCFNRSCKQNDLMCMHTITSDEVYYGIKKLLYENRAVFFDRDGTLCKDNNYINNFDKLEIFPEINQLSILKEHGFKIIGISNQSGISRGLVDENFVKEVNKIFIKKYNFDAFYYCPHHPDEHCSCRKPELGMLIKAKGEFNINIKKSYIIGDKETDMLLAKASGAKGILVKTGEAKTSIYADFIAEGLKEAIGYIIKESINGA
;
A
#
# COMPACT_ATOMS: atom_id res chain seq x y z
N MET A 1 -9.52 6.18 32.68
CA MET A 1 -8.97 7.57 32.69
C MET A 1 -8.36 7.86 31.32
N MET A 2 -8.75 8.95 30.65
CA MET A 2 -8.22 9.34 29.34
C MET A 2 -6.76 9.81 29.45
N ILE A 3 -5.97 9.61 28.40
CA ILE A 3 -4.58 10.14 28.34
C ILE A 3 -4.62 11.63 28.02
N ASN A 4 -3.63 12.38 28.53
CA ASN A 4 -3.50 13.81 28.27
C ASN A 4 -3.27 14.11 26.78
N LYS A 5 -4.18 14.87 26.15
CA LYS A 5 -4.09 15.24 24.72
C LYS A 5 -2.99 16.27 24.42
N ASP A 6 -2.53 17.00 25.42
CA ASP A 6 -1.56 18.09 25.26
C ASP A 6 -0.10 17.63 25.41
N ALA A 7 0.14 16.32 25.37
CA ALA A 7 1.48 15.76 25.40
C ALA A 7 2.31 16.29 24.22
N LYS A 8 3.53 16.76 24.50
CA LYS A 8 4.41 17.35 23.48
C LYS A 8 5.29 16.30 22.83
N ASN A 9 5.79 15.33 23.60
CA ASN A 9 6.68 14.28 23.10
C ASN A 9 6.08 12.90 23.36
N ILE A 10 5.83 12.15 22.29
CA ILE A 10 5.20 10.83 22.34
C ILE A 10 6.16 9.80 21.81
N LEU A 11 6.41 8.75 22.59
CA LEU A 11 7.15 7.58 22.16
C LEU A 11 6.18 6.47 21.76
N ILE A 12 6.32 5.95 20.55
CA ILE A 12 5.67 4.72 20.12
C ILE A 12 6.71 3.60 20.14
N ARG A 13 6.45 2.51 20.86
CA ARG A 13 7.26 1.29 20.78
C ARG A 13 6.62 0.34 19.78
N GLY A 14 7.22 0.25 18.59
CA GLY A 14 6.70 -0.57 17.50
C GLY A 14 6.98 -2.06 17.67
N VAL A 15 6.47 -2.83 16.72
CA VAL A 15 6.58 -4.30 16.65
C VAL A 15 7.77 -4.72 15.78
N ASN A 16 8.12 -6.01 15.80
CA ASN A 16 9.36 -6.50 15.19
C ASN A 16 9.16 -7.25 13.86
N TRP A 17 7.93 -7.64 13.52
CA TRP A 17 7.62 -8.38 12.28
C TRP A 17 7.18 -7.41 11.19
N ILE A 18 7.57 -7.65 9.94
CA ILE A 18 7.21 -6.78 8.80
C ILE A 18 5.69 -6.67 8.66
N GLY A 19 4.97 -7.80 8.66
CA GLY A 19 3.51 -7.83 8.54
C GLY A 19 2.81 -7.05 9.65
N ASP A 20 3.17 -7.33 10.91
CA ASP A 20 2.64 -6.60 12.07
C ASP A 20 2.97 -5.11 11.99
N SER A 21 4.18 -4.74 11.56
CA SER A 21 4.61 -3.34 11.43
C SER A 21 3.70 -2.58 10.47
N ILE A 22 3.39 -3.16 9.32
CA ILE A 22 2.47 -2.57 8.34
C ILE A 22 1.07 -2.45 8.94
N MET A 23 0.59 -3.48 9.64
CA MET A 23 -0.72 -3.46 10.29
C MET A 23 -0.84 -2.44 11.43
N THR A 24 0.28 -1.89 11.94
CA THR A 24 0.26 -0.78 12.91
C THR A 24 0.08 0.60 12.29
N LEU A 25 0.29 0.76 10.98
CA LEU A 25 0.23 2.08 10.30
C LEU A 25 -1.09 2.84 10.56
N PRO A 26 -2.29 2.21 10.52
CA PRO A 26 -3.54 2.91 10.83
C PRO A 26 -3.62 3.41 12.29
N THR A 27 -2.96 2.71 13.21
CA THR A 27 -2.89 3.11 14.62
C THR A 27 -1.97 4.31 14.79
N ILE A 28 -0.81 4.34 14.11
CA ILE A 28 0.11 5.48 14.12
C ILE A 28 -0.57 6.72 13.54
N LYS A 29 -1.30 6.58 12.42
CA LYS A 29 -2.10 7.65 11.84
C LYS A 29 -3.19 8.17 12.80
N SER A 30 -3.86 7.27 13.50
CA SER A 30 -4.82 7.65 14.55
C SER A 30 -4.15 8.45 15.67
N ILE A 31 -2.94 8.05 16.09
CA ILE A 31 -2.16 8.80 17.09
C ILE A 31 -1.83 10.20 16.57
N ARG A 32 -1.32 10.36 15.34
CA ARG A 32 -1.07 11.69 14.74
C ARG A 32 -2.32 12.57 14.73
N LYS A 33 -3.48 12.01 14.34
CA LYS A 33 -4.75 12.77 14.29
C LYS A 33 -5.21 13.25 15.66
N ILE A 34 -4.97 12.45 16.70
CA ILE A 34 -5.28 12.79 18.09
C ILE A 34 -4.29 13.83 18.64
N PHE A 35 -3.01 13.66 18.32
CA PHE A 35 -1.88 14.41 18.87
C PHE A 35 -1.22 15.27 17.79
N LYS A 36 -2.02 16.15 17.17
CA LYS A 36 -1.65 16.88 15.95
C LYS A 36 -0.32 17.64 16.07
N ASN A 37 -0.10 18.30 17.19
CA ASN A 37 1.05 19.18 17.43
C ASN A 37 2.21 18.49 18.17
N SER A 38 2.10 17.19 18.45
CA SER A 38 3.10 16.46 19.21
C SER A 38 4.24 15.99 18.34
N ASN A 39 5.44 15.96 18.91
CA ASN A 39 6.58 15.26 18.34
C ASN A 39 6.44 13.76 18.62
N ILE A 40 6.22 12.96 17.57
CA ILE A 40 6.02 11.51 17.64
C ILE A 40 7.30 10.80 17.21
N SER A 41 7.87 10.03 18.13
CA SER A 41 9.06 9.23 17.93
C SER A 41 8.72 7.75 17.89
N LEU A 42 9.19 7.02 16.89
CA LEU A 42 8.96 5.57 16.75
C LEU A 42 10.24 4.78 17.10
N LEU A 43 10.20 3.95 18.13
CA LEU A 43 11.31 3.09 18.55
C LEU A 43 11.10 1.66 18.04
N ILE A 44 11.89 1.24 17.06
CA ILE A 44 11.73 -0.03 16.32
C ILE A 44 13.05 -0.71 15.97
N LYS A 45 12.99 -2.01 15.64
CA LYS A 45 14.16 -2.76 15.18
C LYS A 45 14.63 -2.30 13.79
N PRO A 46 15.95 -2.30 13.50
CA PRO A 46 16.49 -1.83 12.22
C PRO A 46 15.89 -2.50 10.99
N TRP A 47 15.58 -3.80 11.07
CA TRP A 47 15.09 -4.57 9.91
C TRP A 47 13.63 -4.28 9.52
N VAL A 48 12.84 -3.59 10.36
CA VAL A 48 11.50 -3.09 9.98
C VAL A 48 11.47 -1.58 9.74
N PHE A 49 12.60 -0.90 9.93
CA PHE A 49 12.75 0.55 9.79
C PHE A 49 12.17 1.06 8.47
N SER A 50 12.54 0.41 7.37
CA SER A 50 12.21 0.88 6.02
C SER A 50 10.73 0.89 5.65
N ILE A 51 9.89 0.25 6.46
CA ILE A 51 8.42 0.34 6.32
C ILE A 51 7.91 1.73 6.68
N PHE A 52 8.56 2.40 7.64
CA PHE A 52 8.11 3.67 8.21
C PHE A 52 8.82 4.89 7.63
N GLU A 53 9.80 4.68 6.74
CA GLU A 53 10.47 5.77 6.04
C GLU A 53 9.46 6.62 5.27
N ASN A 54 9.64 7.95 5.34
CA ASN A 54 8.77 8.97 4.73
C ASN A 54 7.33 8.99 5.25
N ASN A 55 7.02 8.27 6.33
CA ASN A 55 5.69 8.36 6.93
C ASN A 55 5.53 9.72 7.63
N PRO A 56 4.60 10.58 7.17
CA PRO A 56 4.41 11.93 7.72
C PRO A 56 3.80 11.94 9.12
N ASP A 57 3.25 10.81 9.58
CA ASP A 57 2.71 10.69 10.93
C ASP A 57 3.82 10.58 11.99
N ILE A 58 5.09 10.36 11.60
CA ILE A 58 6.24 10.13 12.48
C ILE A 58 7.27 11.25 12.29
N ASN A 59 7.69 11.90 13.37
CA ASN A 59 8.72 12.95 13.32
C ASN A 59 10.13 12.39 13.32
N GLU A 60 10.36 11.31 14.08
CA GLU A 60 11.66 10.67 14.15
C GLU A 60 11.54 9.17 14.42
N ILE A 61 12.53 8.43 13.94
CA ILE A 61 12.65 6.99 14.21
C ILE A 61 13.92 6.75 15.02
N ILE A 62 13.77 6.06 16.14
CA ILE A 62 14.87 5.64 17.02
C ILE A 62 15.12 4.15 16.76
N LYS A 63 16.35 3.81 16.35
CA LYS A 63 16.73 2.42 16.11
C LYS A 63 16.96 1.69 17.42
N TYR A 64 16.27 0.56 17.59
CA TYR A 64 16.48 -0.37 18.69
C TYR A 64 17.53 -1.39 18.24
N GLU A 65 18.80 -1.06 18.42
CA GLU A 65 19.91 -1.93 18.07
C GLU A 65 19.99 -3.16 19.00
N ASP A 66 20.67 -4.22 18.55
CA ASP A 66 20.79 -5.46 19.33
C ASP A 66 21.63 -5.29 20.60
N GLU A 67 22.49 -4.27 20.68
CA GLU A 67 23.17 -3.89 21.92
C GLU A 67 22.19 -3.58 23.06
N TYR A 68 20.96 -3.17 22.74
CA TYR A 68 19.91 -2.90 23.73
C TYR A 68 19.15 -4.15 24.20
N ASN A 69 19.42 -5.35 23.67
CA ASN A 69 18.75 -6.57 24.11
C ASN A 69 19.22 -7.08 25.49
N THR A 70 20.32 -6.53 26.02
CA THR A 70 20.88 -6.93 27.32
C THR A 70 20.33 -6.09 28.47
N LEU A 71 20.47 -6.54 29.72
CA LEU A 71 20.04 -5.75 30.89
C LEU A 71 20.72 -4.37 30.96
N LEU A 72 22.03 -4.32 30.74
CA LEU A 72 22.77 -3.06 30.67
C LEU A 72 22.35 -2.23 29.45
N GLY A 73 22.06 -2.90 28.33
CA GLY A 73 21.50 -2.29 27.12
C GLY A 73 20.16 -1.62 27.36
N HIS A 74 19.25 -2.27 28.10
CA HIS A 74 17.97 -1.69 28.50
C HIS A 74 18.15 -0.42 29.33
N ILE A 75 19.09 -0.41 30.28
CA ILE A 75 19.41 0.77 31.10
C ILE A 75 20.00 1.89 30.22
N LYS A 76 20.94 1.55 29.32
CA LYS A 76 21.54 2.48 28.36
C LYS A 76 20.45 3.15 27.51
N LEU A 77 19.56 2.35 26.93
CA LEU A 77 18.45 2.86 26.12
C LEU A 77 17.47 3.68 26.95
N ALA A 78 17.11 3.23 28.16
CA ALA A 78 16.24 3.99 29.07
C ALA A 78 16.82 5.38 29.39
N ASN A 79 18.14 5.48 29.61
CA ASN A 79 18.82 6.76 29.82
C ASN A 79 18.78 7.66 28.57
N ILE A 80 18.93 7.08 27.36
CA ILE A 80 18.78 7.82 26.10
C ILE A 80 17.35 8.38 25.98
N LEU A 81 16.33 7.55 26.24
CA LEU A 81 14.92 7.94 26.16
C LEU A 81 14.56 8.99 27.23
N LYS A 82 15.11 8.86 28.45
CA LYS A 82 14.92 9.84 29.54
C LYS A 82 15.36 11.25 29.14
N LYS A 83 16.47 11.37 28.41
CA LYS A 83 16.98 12.66 27.92
C LYS A 83 16.04 13.33 26.90
N ARG A 84 15.22 12.54 26.19
CA ARG A 84 14.23 13.04 25.22
C ARG A 84 12.94 13.56 25.86
N LYS A 85 12.74 13.37 27.17
CA LYS A 85 11.60 13.90 27.95
C LYS A 85 10.24 13.54 27.33
N PHE A 86 10.03 12.26 27.03
CA PHE A 86 8.74 11.77 26.58
C PHE A 86 7.67 11.92 27.68
N ASP A 87 6.52 12.46 27.30
CA ASP A 87 5.35 12.61 28.17
C ASP A 87 4.58 11.28 28.25
N ILE A 88 4.41 10.64 27.09
CA ILE A 88 3.66 9.39 26.91
C ILE A 88 4.51 8.37 26.16
N ALA A 89 4.40 7.10 26.56
CA ALA A 89 4.80 5.94 25.78
C ALA A 89 3.58 5.07 25.41
N ILE A 90 3.41 4.78 24.12
CA ILE A 90 2.38 3.88 23.59
C ILE A 90 3.07 2.61 23.08
N LEU A 91 2.78 1.46 23.70
CA LEU A 91 3.45 0.20 23.45
C LEU A 91 2.60 -0.72 22.57
N LEU A 92 2.96 -0.82 21.29
CA LEU A 92 2.29 -1.69 20.32
C LEU A 92 2.73 -3.16 20.46
N GLN A 93 4.01 -3.37 20.79
CA GLN A 93 4.56 -4.68 21.13
C GLN A 93 4.04 -5.15 22.50
N ASN A 94 3.88 -6.45 22.72
CA ASN A 94 3.44 -7.04 24.00
C ASN A 94 4.57 -7.36 24.99
N ALA A 95 5.81 -7.35 24.53
CA ALA A 95 6.94 -7.82 25.31
C ALA A 95 7.14 -7.03 26.62
N PHE A 96 7.68 -7.72 27.63
CA PHE A 96 7.91 -7.18 28.97
C PHE A 96 8.98 -6.07 28.97
N ASP A 97 10.07 -6.28 28.23
CA ASP A 97 11.17 -5.32 28.05
C ASP A 97 10.68 -3.96 27.53
N ALA A 98 9.72 -3.93 26.60
CA ALA A 98 9.10 -2.70 26.11
C ALA A 98 8.51 -1.84 27.24
N ALA A 99 7.85 -2.47 28.23
CA ALA A 99 7.30 -1.79 29.39
C ALA A 99 8.39 -1.44 30.42
N LEU A 100 9.37 -2.32 30.60
CA LEU A 100 10.49 -2.10 31.52
C LEU A 100 11.34 -0.90 31.11
N ILE A 101 11.73 -0.81 29.84
CA ILE A 101 12.59 0.27 29.33
C ILE A 101 11.89 1.62 29.47
N THR A 102 10.60 1.70 29.16
CA THR A 102 9.82 2.95 29.28
C THR A 102 9.55 3.33 30.73
N PHE A 103 9.42 2.35 31.62
CA PHE A 103 9.39 2.57 33.07
C PHE A 103 10.73 3.12 33.59
N LEU A 104 11.86 2.49 33.24
CA LEU A 104 13.21 2.93 33.64
C LEU A 104 13.56 4.31 33.07
N ALA A 105 13.03 4.65 31.89
CA ALA A 105 13.17 5.99 31.30
C ALA A 105 12.40 7.07 32.07
N GLY A 106 11.52 6.71 33.01
CA GLY A 106 10.74 7.65 33.82
C GLY A 106 9.60 8.33 33.05
N ILE A 107 9.12 7.73 31.96
CA ILE A 107 8.02 8.28 31.15
C ILE A 107 6.74 8.21 31.96
N LYS A 108 6.05 9.34 32.20
CA LYS A 108 4.95 9.43 33.17
C LYS A 108 3.73 8.59 32.77
N GLU A 109 3.30 8.69 31.52
CA GLU A 109 2.18 7.92 31.00
C GLU A 109 2.68 6.77 30.11
N ARG A 110 2.31 5.52 30.45
CA ARG A 110 2.74 4.31 29.73
C ARG A 110 1.52 3.44 29.46
N ALA A 111 1.10 3.41 28.21
CA ALA A 111 -0.06 2.68 27.74
C ALA A 111 0.34 1.47 26.89
N GLY A 112 -0.37 0.37 27.09
CA GLY A 112 -0.16 -0.85 26.31
C GLY A 112 -1.02 -1.99 26.82
N TYR A 113 -1.02 -3.10 26.11
CA TYR A 113 -1.76 -4.28 26.53
C TYR A 113 -1.26 -4.86 27.85
N LYS A 114 -2.17 -5.22 28.76
CA LYS A 114 -1.89 -5.95 30.01
C LYS A 114 -1.62 -7.43 29.71
N ARG A 115 -0.49 -7.72 29.07
CA ARG A 115 -0.04 -9.07 28.71
C ARG A 115 1.36 -9.34 29.26
N ASP A 116 1.75 -10.61 29.25
CA ASP A 116 3.12 -11.07 29.53
C ASP A 116 3.66 -10.52 30.87
N GLY A 117 2.80 -10.44 31.88
CA GLY A 117 3.15 -9.97 33.23
C GLY A 117 3.44 -8.47 33.37
N ARG A 118 3.50 -7.69 32.28
CA ARG A 118 4.01 -6.30 32.30
C ARG A 118 3.06 -5.24 32.89
N GLY A 119 1.87 -5.65 33.31
CA GLY A 119 0.78 -4.73 33.68
C GLY A 119 1.14 -3.74 34.78
N PHE A 120 1.96 -4.15 35.76
CA PHE A 120 2.39 -3.29 36.86
C PHE A 120 3.38 -2.18 36.44
N LEU A 121 4.00 -2.31 35.26
CA LEU A 121 4.88 -1.30 34.68
C LEU A 121 4.09 -0.25 33.89
N LEU A 122 2.84 -0.52 33.55
CA LEU A 122 1.98 0.37 32.78
C LEU A 122 1.17 1.27 33.70
N THR A 123 1.12 2.57 33.43
CA THR A 123 0.16 3.45 34.12
C THR A 123 -1.24 3.32 33.52
N LYS A 124 -1.32 2.85 32.27
CA LYS A 124 -2.58 2.61 31.57
C LYS A 124 -2.57 1.22 30.92
N PRO A 125 -2.79 0.16 31.72
CA PRO A 125 -2.97 -1.19 31.20
C PRO A 125 -4.29 -1.29 30.42
N ILE A 126 -4.22 -1.75 29.17
CA ILE A 126 -5.37 -1.94 28.29
C ILE A 126 -5.66 -3.44 28.14
N ASN A 127 -6.93 -3.82 28.21
CA ASN A 127 -7.37 -5.18 27.91
C ASN A 127 -7.80 -5.28 26.45
N ILE A 128 -7.64 -6.47 25.87
CA ILE A 128 -8.17 -6.75 24.53
C ILE A 128 -9.67 -6.96 24.67
N HIS A 129 -10.46 -6.24 23.88
CA HIS A 129 -11.90 -6.48 23.82
C HIS A 129 -12.15 -7.86 23.21
N GLU A 130 -12.98 -8.68 23.86
CA GLU A 130 -13.23 -10.06 23.40
C GLU A 130 -13.78 -10.12 21.96
N LYS A 131 -14.59 -9.13 21.60
CA LYS A 131 -15.15 -8.96 20.25
C LYS A 131 -14.10 -8.76 19.15
N LEU A 132 -12.83 -8.56 19.50
CA LEU A 132 -11.72 -8.38 18.57
C LEU A 132 -10.87 -9.63 18.37
N LYS A 133 -11.09 -10.70 19.16
CA LYS A 133 -10.32 -11.96 19.06
C LYS A 133 -10.44 -12.59 17.66
N ASN A 134 -11.58 -12.36 16.98
CA ASN A 134 -11.87 -12.87 15.64
C ASN A 134 -11.88 -11.77 14.57
N LYS A 135 -11.28 -10.62 14.85
CA LYS A 135 -11.16 -9.54 13.86
C LYS A 135 -9.73 -9.47 13.33
N HIS A 136 -9.62 -8.88 12.14
CA HIS A 136 -8.35 -8.59 11.52
C HIS A 136 -7.39 -7.86 12.48
N GLN A 137 -6.11 -8.23 12.46
CA GLN A 137 -5.07 -7.76 13.38
C GLN A 137 -4.87 -6.24 13.40
N VAL A 138 -5.25 -5.51 12.34
CA VAL A 138 -5.32 -4.04 12.38
C VAL A 138 -6.23 -3.53 13.50
N TYR A 139 -7.36 -4.20 13.75
CA TYR A 139 -8.27 -3.84 14.85
C TYR A 139 -7.67 -4.13 16.23
N TYR A 140 -6.78 -5.13 16.32
CA TYR A 140 -6.00 -5.35 17.53
C TYR A 140 -5.14 -4.13 17.87
N TYR A 141 -4.49 -3.48 16.89
CA TYR A 141 -3.71 -2.28 17.19
C TYR A 141 -4.62 -1.06 17.43
N LEU A 142 -5.69 -0.89 16.65
CA LEU A 142 -6.64 0.21 16.81
C LEU A 142 -7.36 0.20 18.17
N ASN A 143 -7.54 -0.97 18.78
CA ASN A 143 -8.11 -1.08 20.11
C ASN A 143 -7.29 -0.39 21.20
N LEU A 144 -5.98 -0.19 20.98
CA LEU A 144 -5.20 0.65 21.89
C LEU A 144 -5.74 2.08 21.89
N ILE A 145 -6.17 2.62 20.75
CA ILE A 145 -6.74 3.96 20.65
C ILE A 145 -8.05 4.07 21.45
N GLU A 146 -8.90 3.04 21.37
CA GLU A 146 -10.11 2.95 22.19
C GLU A 146 -9.78 2.88 23.68
N GLY A 147 -8.82 2.03 24.06
CA GLY A 147 -8.32 1.94 25.43
C GLY A 147 -7.69 3.24 25.93
N LEU A 148 -7.13 4.06 25.03
CA LEU A 148 -6.65 5.41 25.32
C LEU A 148 -7.79 6.42 25.57
N GLY A 149 -9.03 6.07 25.23
CA GLY A 149 -10.23 6.88 25.40
C GLY A 149 -10.60 7.68 24.16
N PHE A 150 -10.13 7.27 22.99
CA PHE A 150 -10.38 7.94 21.72
C PHE A 150 -11.09 7.01 20.74
N LYS A 151 -11.84 7.58 19.81
CA LYS A 151 -12.45 6.79 18.75
C LYS A 151 -11.37 6.39 17.72
N PRO A 152 -11.11 5.08 17.51
CA PRO A 152 -10.20 4.67 16.44
C PRO A 152 -10.80 4.99 15.08
N GLU A 153 -9.95 5.33 14.12
CA GLU A 153 -10.33 5.48 12.72
C GLU A 153 -9.62 4.40 11.90
N PHE A 154 -10.41 3.57 11.25
CA PHE A 154 -9.86 2.56 10.37
C PHE A 154 -9.41 3.20 9.06
N SER A 155 -8.19 2.88 8.66
CA SER A 155 -7.70 3.10 7.29
C SER A 155 -6.97 1.85 6.82
N ILE A 156 -6.92 1.63 5.51
CA ILE A 156 -6.05 0.61 4.94
C ILE A 156 -4.59 1.04 5.22
N PRO A 157 -3.71 0.13 5.65
CA PRO A 157 -2.28 0.42 5.78
C PRO A 157 -1.71 1.00 4.48
N TYR A 158 -0.83 1.99 4.60
CA TYR A 158 -0.25 2.68 3.45
C TYR A 158 1.22 2.99 3.69
N ILE A 159 2.10 2.53 2.80
CA ILE A 159 3.52 2.83 2.85
C ILE A 159 3.82 4.00 1.93
N TYR A 160 4.41 5.06 2.48
CA TYR A 160 4.75 6.27 1.74
C TYR A 160 6.09 6.07 1.01
N LEU A 161 6.05 6.13 -0.32
CA LEU A 161 7.22 6.09 -1.19
C LEU A 161 7.43 7.48 -1.80
N LYS A 162 8.68 7.97 -1.83
CA LYS A 162 9.02 9.15 -2.62
C LYS A 162 8.85 8.87 -4.10
N ILE A 163 8.69 9.94 -4.87
CA ILE A 163 8.60 9.86 -6.32
C ILE A 163 9.83 9.20 -6.94
N ASP A 164 11.03 9.56 -6.49
CA ASP A 164 12.29 9.01 -7.00
C ASP A 164 12.42 7.51 -6.72
N GLU A 165 11.90 7.03 -5.59
CA GLU A 165 11.91 5.59 -5.28
C GLU A 165 11.08 4.81 -6.29
N ARG A 166 9.91 5.35 -6.68
CA ARG A 166 9.05 4.74 -7.70
C ARG A 166 9.67 4.81 -9.09
N ILE A 167 10.25 5.97 -9.46
CA ILE A 167 10.93 6.16 -10.75
C ILE A 167 12.12 5.21 -10.85
N ASN A 168 12.96 5.12 -9.81
CA ASN A 168 14.14 4.25 -9.80
C ASN A 168 13.74 2.79 -9.91
N ALA A 169 12.73 2.33 -9.16
CA ALA A 169 12.21 0.97 -9.29
C ALA A 169 11.64 0.70 -10.70
N ARG A 170 10.91 1.64 -11.28
CA ARG A 170 10.36 1.52 -12.63
C ARG A 170 11.44 1.46 -13.70
N ASN A 171 12.47 2.31 -13.58
CA ASN A 171 13.62 2.32 -14.48
C ASN A 171 14.42 1.03 -14.36
N TYR A 172 14.62 0.53 -13.13
CA TYR A 172 15.27 -0.75 -12.88
C TYR A 172 14.53 -1.91 -13.59
N LEU A 173 13.20 -1.90 -13.57
CA LEU A 173 12.36 -2.91 -14.21
C LEU A 173 12.01 -2.61 -15.68
N SER A 174 12.54 -1.53 -16.28
CA SER A 174 12.14 -1.06 -17.62
C SER A 174 12.49 -2.02 -18.76
N HIS A 175 13.49 -2.88 -18.55
CA HIS A 175 13.90 -3.93 -19.49
C HIS A 175 12.95 -5.13 -19.50
N LEU A 176 12.07 -5.26 -18.50
CA LEU A 176 11.10 -6.34 -18.41
C LEU A 176 9.84 -6.02 -19.23
N LYS A 177 9.30 -7.04 -19.88
CA LYS A 177 8.04 -6.92 -20.62
C LYS A 177 6.85 -6.94 -19.64
N ARG A 178 5.93 -6.00 -19.81
CA ARG A 178 4.68 -5.95 -19.04
C ARG A 178 3.60 -6.86 -19.69
N PRO A 179 2.69 -7.44 -18.89
CA PRO A 179 2.56 -7.28 -17.45
C PRO A 179 3.67 -7.97 -16.66
N THR A 180 3.99 -7.47 -15.46
CA THR A 180 4.94 -8.10 -14.55
C THR A 180 4.24 -8.79 -13.37
N LEU A 181 4.59 -10.06 -13.14
CA LEU A 181 4.17 -10.85 -11.99
C LEU A 181 5.32 -10.92 -10.97
N GLY A 182 5.13 -10.32 -9.80
CA GLY A 182 6.02 -10.52 -8.66
C GLY A 182 5.65 -11.79 -7.89
N ILE A 183 6.61 -12.62 -7.53
CA ILE A 183 6.42 -13.85 -6.75
C ILE A 183 7.29 -13.78 -5.51
N ASN A 184 6.71 -13.99 -4.32
CA ASN A 184 7.46 -14.27 -3.11
C ASN A 184 7.07 -15.66 -2.57
N PRO A 185 7.87 -16.70 -2.88
CA PRO A 185 7.57 -18.09 -2.54
C PRO A 185 7.98 -18.44 -1.09
N GLY A 186 8.73 -17.57 -0.44
CA GLY A 186 9.20 -17.72 0.93
C GLY A 186 8.12 -17.57 2.01
N ALA A 187 8.49 -17.96 3.23
CA ALA A 187 7.71 -17.68 4.44
C ALA A 187 8.61 -17.82 5.68
N THR A 188 8.84 -16.71 6.40
CA THR A 188 9.73 -16.64 7.57
C THR A 188 9.15 -17.32 8.82
N TYR A 189 7.82 -17.42 8.94
CA TYR A 189 7.16 -18.00 10.13
C TYR A 189 7.37 -19.52 10.25
N GLY A 190 7.53 -20.21 9.12
CA GLY A 190 7.76 -21.66 9.08
C GLY A 190 7.36 -22.30 7.75
N SER A 191 7.84 -23.52 7.50
CA SER A 191 7.60 -24.26 6.25
C SER A 191 6.12 -24.61 6.03
N ALA A 192 5.30 -24.67 7.09
CA ALA A 192 3.87 -24.97 6.98
C ALA A 192 3.03 -23.92 6.24
N LYS A 193 3.61 -22.75 5.93
CA LYS A 193 2.97 -21.71 5.13
C LYS A 193 3.45 -21.66 3.69
N ARG A 194 4.44 -22.47 3.31
CA ARG A 194 5.06 -22.39 1.99
C ARG A 194 4.32 -23.26 1.00
N TRP A 195 3.92 -22.66 -0.11
CA TRP A 195 3.47 -23.43 -1.27
C TRP A 195 4.69 -23.98 -2.02
N PHE A 196 4.46 -24.90 -2.94
CA PHE A 196 5.54 -25.71 -3.50
C PHE A 196 6.27 -25.01 -4.65
N PRO A 197 7.61 -25.06 -4.70
CA PRO A 197 8.43 -24.46 -5.77
C PRO A 197 7.96 -24.81 -7.18
N GLU A 198 7.63 -26.09 -7.43
CA GLU A 198 7.16 -26.57 -8.72
C GLU A 198 5.84 -25.95 -9.17
N ARG A 199 4.99 -25.55 -8.21
CA ARG A 199 3.72 -24.87 -8.50
C ARG A 199 3.92 -23.39 -8.78
N PHE A 200 4.83 -22.71 -8.07
CA PHE A 200 5.23 -21.35 -8.44
C PHE A 200 5.86 -21.32 -9.85
N ALA A 201 6.67 -22.33 -10.20
CA ALA A 201 7.24 -22.49 -11.54
C ALA A 201 6.17 -22.69 -12.62
N GLU A 202 5.13 -23.48 -12.33
CA GLU A 202 3.98 -23.68 -13.21
C GLU A 202 3.24 -22.36 -13.46
N ILE A 203 2.92 -21.61 -12.41
CA ILE A 203 2.28 -20.29 -12.52
C ILE A 203 3.13 -19.32 -13.33
N ALA A 204 4.44 -19.22 -13.04
CA ALA A 204 5.35 -18.34 -13.76
C ALA A 204 5.36 -18.68 -15.27
N SER A 205 5.37 -19.97 -15.60
CA SER A 205 5.38 -20.45 -16.98
C SER A 205 4.08 -20.14 -17.71
N TRP A 206 2.92 -20.41 -17.09
CA TRP A 206 1.61 -20.05 -17.65
C TRP A 206 1.47 -18.55 -17.85
N PHE A 207 1.91 -17.76 -16.87
CA PHE A 207 1.91 -16.29 -16.96
C PHE A 207 2.73 -15.80 -18.15
N ILE A 208 3.96 -16.28 -18.30
CA ILE A 208 4.85 -15.90 -19.42
C ILE A 208 4.25 -16.31 -20.76
N LYS A 209 3.69 -17.52 -20.86
CA LYS A 209 3.13 -18.03 -22.12
C LYS A 209 1.88 -17.26 -22.54
N ASP A 210 0.97 -16.99 -21.62
CA ASP A 210 -0.33 -16.40 -21.93
C ASP A 210 -0.25 -14.89 -22.11
N THR A 211 0.65 -14.20 -21.41
CA THR A 211 0.72 -12.72 -21.41
C THR A 211 1.91 -12.16 -22.18
N ASP A 212 2.87 -13.02 -22.51
CA ASP A 212 4.21 -12.63 -22.99
C ASP A 212 4.94 -11.67 -22.03
N GLY A 213 4.48 -11.58 -20.78
CA GLY A 213 5.01 -10.72 -19.72
C GLY A 213 6.27 -11.28 -19.06
N SER A 214 6.64 -10.69 -17.92
CA SER A 214 7.84 -11.07 -17.15
C SER A 214 7.51 -11.40 -15.70
N VAL A 215 8.33 -12.25 -15.09
CA VAL A 215 8.21 -12.71 -13.71
C VAL A 215 9.39 -12.20 -12.91
N ILE A 216 9.14 -11.74 -11.68
CA ILE A 216 10.17 -11.28 -10.75
C ILE A 216 10.07 -12.14 -9.49
N ILE A 217 11.14 -12.84 -9.13
CA ILE A 217 11.21 -13.66 -7.92
C ILE A 217 11.87 -12.84 -6.81
N PHE A 218 11.19 -12.75 -5.67
CA PHE A 218 11.67 -12.09 -4.47
C PHE A 218 11.88 -13.10 -3.35
N GLY A 219 12.79 -12.80 -2.44
CA GLY A 219 13.03 -13.61 -1.25
C GLY A 219 14.22 -13.08 -0.46
N SER A 220 14.39 -13.61 0.75
CA SER A 220 15.60 -13.37 1.55
C SER A 220 16.78 -14.23 1.07
N LYS A 221 18.00 -13.89 1.47
CA LYS A 221 19.19 -14.70 1.17
C LYS A 221 19.10 -16.14 1.70
N SER A 222 18.33 -16.39 2.75
CA SER A 222 18.07 -17.75 3.28
C SER A 222 17.06 -18.55 2.45
N GLU A 223 16.48 -17.95 1.41
CA GLU A 223 15.46 -18.56 0.55
C GLU A 223 15.97 -18.78 -0.88
N THR A 224 17.29 -18.64 -1.11
CA THR A 224 17.92 -18.86 -2.42
C THR A 224 17.64 -20.25 -2.99
N ASP A 225 17.68 -21.30 -2.17
CA ASP A 225 17.40 -22.66 -2.62
C ASP A 225 15.98 -22.78 -3.23
N ILE A 226 15.00 -22.04 -2.69
CA ILE A 226 13.62 -22.04 -3.18
C ILE A 226 13.55 -21.37 -4.56
N SER A 227 14.22 -20.23 -4.75
CA SER A 227 14.24 -19.54 -6.04
C SER A 227 14.99 -20.36 -7.11
N GLU A 228 16.10 -21.00 -6.75
CA GLU A 228 16.86 -21.87 -7.65
C GLU A 228 16.02 -23.07 -8.11
N GLU A 229 15.26 -23.69 -7.20
CA GLU A 229 14.36 -24.80 -7.53
C GLU A 229 13.24 -24.36 -8.49
N ILE A 230 12.63 -23.18 -8.27
CA ILE A 230 11.64 -22.60 -9.18
C ILE A 230 12.22 -22.40 -10.57
N ILE A 231 13.39 -21.75 -10.67
CA ILE A 231 14.06 -21.46 -11.95
C ILE A 231 14.37 -22.76 -12.68
N LYS A 232 14.95 -23.74 -11.98
CA LYS A 232 15.23 -25.07 -12.54
C LYS A 232 13.98 -25.74 -13.09
N HIS A 233 12.84 -25.65 -12.39
CA HIS A 233 11.58 -26.20 -12.90
C HIS A 233 11.07 -25.47 -14.14
N ILE A 234 11.18 -24.14 -14.19
CA ILE A 234 10.83 -23.35 -15.38
C ILE A 234 11.66 -23.78 -16.60
N GLU A 235 12.98 -23.86 -16.43
CA GLU A 235 13.92 -24.21 -17.50
C GLU A 235 13.75 -25.64 -18.01
N THR A 236 13.61 -26.60 -17.10
CA THR A 236 13.63 -28.03 -17.45
C THR A 236 12.29 -28.57 -17.93
N LYS A 237 11.17 -28.05 -17.40
CA LYS A 237 9.84 -28.65 -17.59
C LYS A 237 8.93 -27.85 -18.51
N TYR A 238 9.02 -26.53 -18.52
CA TYR A 238 7.96 -25.70 -19.11
C TYR A 238 8.41 -24.83 -20.29
N LEU A 239 9.64 -24.33 -20.31
CA LEU A 239 10.11 -23.37 -21.32
C LEU A 239 11.31 -23.82 -22.17
N LYS A 240 11.59 -25.12 -22.21
CA LYS A 240 12.73 -25.74 -22.92
C LYS A 240 12.90 -25.26 -24.38
N ASP A 241 11.79 -24.93 -25.06
CA ASP A 241 11.75 -24.48 -26.46
C ASP A 241 11.40 -22.98 -26.64
N TYR A 242 11.13 -22.23 -25.55
CA TYR A 242 10.57 -20.87 -25.61
C TYR A 242 11.48 -19.79 -24.99
N VAL A 243 12.54 -20.17 -24.27
CA VAL A 243 13.46 -19.24 -23.58
C VAL A 243 14.90 -19.53 -23.99
N PRO A 244 15.51 -18.72 -24.87
CA PRO A 244 16.96 -18.75 -25.05
C PRO A 244 17.65 -18.18 -23.80
N ILE A 245 18.78 -18.79 -23.49
CA ILE A 245 19.87 -18.42 -22.56
C ILE A 245 19.65 -17.09 -21.80
N ILE A 246 19.64 -17.22 -20.47
CA ILE A 246 19.77 -16.14 -19.48
C ILE A 246 21.02 -15.31 -19.80
N ASP A 247 20.86 -14.30 -20.65
CA ASP A 247 21.62 -13.06 -20.54
C ASP A 247 20.74 -12.09 -19.74
N ASN A 248 21.33 -11.43 -18.74
CA ASN A 248 20.68 -10.56 -17.75
C ASN A 248 19.85 -9.42 -18.37
N LYS A 249 19.90 -9.22 -19.69
CA LYS A 249 19.12 -8.21 -20.42
C LYS A 249 17.85 -8.72 -21.11
N HIS A 250 17.68 -10.03 -21.33
CA HIS A 250 16.56 -10.58 -22.13
C HIS A 250 15.78 -11.69 -21.41
N SER A 251 16.09 -11.96 -20.14
CA SER A 251 15.36 -12.96 -19.36
C SER A 251 13.95 -12.48 -19.03
N LYS A 252 12.95 -13.31 -19.31
CA LYS A 252 11.56 -13.12 -18.85
C LYS A 252 11.39 -13.41 -17.36
N VAL A 253 12.41 -13.95 -16.70
CA VAL A 253 12.43 -14.22 -15.26
C VAL A 253 13.60 -13.48 -14.62
N LEU A 254 13.32 -12.57 -13.70
CA LEU A 254 14.30 -11.81 -12.94
C LEU A 254 14.32 -12.31 -11.49
N ASP A 255 15.42 -12.91 -11.06
CA ASP A 255 15.60 -13.32 -9.66
C ASP A 255 16.32 -12.23 -8.84
N LEU A 256 15.60 -11.70 -7.85
CA LEU A 256 16.06 -10.70 -6.89
C LEU A 256 16.21 -11.26 -5.47
N THR A 257 16.15 -12.58 -5.31
CA THR A 257 16.27 -13.26 -4.01
C THR A 257 17.60 -12.93 -3.34
N GLY A 258 17.53 -12.34 -2.14
CA GLY A 258 18.71 -11.89 -1.39
C GLY A 258 19.47 -10.70 -2.00
N ARG A 259 18.92 -10.05 -3.03
CA ARG A 259 19.57 -8.95 -3.78
C ARG A 259 18.96 -7.57 -3.53
N THR A 260 17.96 -7.48 -2.66
CA THR A 260 17.28 -6.22 -2.32
C THR A 260 17.36 -5.94 -0.83
N THR A 261 17.55 -4.68 -0.48
CA THR A 261 17.16 -4.16 0.84
C THR A 261 15.64 -4.20 1.00
N LEU A 262 15.14 -4.07 2.24
CA LEU A 262 13.68 -3.99 2.46
C LEU A 262 13.06 -2.79 1.74
N ARG A 263 13.75 -1.65 1.67
CA ARG A 263 13.22 -0.46 1.00
C ARG A 263 13.13 -0.64 -0.51
N GLU A 264 14.15 -1.22 -1.13
CA GLU A 264 14.13 -1.58 -2.55
C GLU A 264 13.00 -2.58 -2.83
N LEU A 265 12.84 -3.61 -2.00
CA LEU A 265 11.73 -4.57 -2.11
C LEU A 265 10.36 -3.87 -2.13
N VAL A 266 10.10 -2.94 -1.20
CA VAL A 266 8.84 -2.16 -1.17
C VAL A 266 8.64 -1.39 -2.47
N SER A 267 9.68 -0.70 -2.96
CA SER A 267 9.60 0.08 -4.20
C SER A 267 9.37 -0.78 -5.45
N LEU A 268 10.04 -1.94 -5.55
CA LEU A 268 9.91 -2.88 -6.67
C LEU A 268 8.54 -3.57 -6.69
N ILE A 269 8.03 -3.98 -5.52
CA ILE A 269 6.67 -4.51 -5.39
C ILE A 269 5.65 -3.48 -5.88
N SER A 270 5.85 -2.19 -5.57
CA SER A 270 4.94 -1.11 -5.99
C SER A 270 4.85 -0.93 -7.51
N GLU A 271 5.83 -1.47 -8.25
CA GLU A 271 5.89 -1.40 -9.70
C GLU A 271 5.48 -2.70 -10.41
N CYS A 272 5.14 -3.76 -9.67
CA CYS A 272 4.55 -4.99 -10.21
C CYS A 272 3.10 -4.76 -10.68
N ASP A 273 2.66 -5.46 -11.74
CA ASP A 273 1.26 -5.40 -12.18
C ASP A 273 0.36 -6.28 -11.31
N VAL A 274 0.89 -7.42 -10.84
CA VAL A 274 0.25 -8.36 -9.91
C VAL A 274 1.30 -9.07 -9.06
N PHE A 275 0.93 -9.46 -7.84
CA PHE A 275 1.82 -10.14 -6.90
C PHE A 275 1.22 -11.49 -6.44
N LEU A 276 2.05 -12.52 -6.32
CA LEU A 276 1.68 -13.83 -5.78
C LEU A 276 2.55 -14.15 -4.56
N THR A 277 1.92 -14.49 -3.44
CA THR A 277 2.67 -14.83 -2.23
C THR A 277 1.89 -15.70 -1.25
N ASN A 278 2.62 -16.40 -0.39
CA ASN A 278 2.08 -17.03 0.81
C ASN A 278 1.68 -15.97 1.88
N ASP A 279 1.09 -16.41 2.99
CA ASP A 279 0.93 -15.62 4.21
C ASP A 279 2.28 -15.22 4.84
N SER A 280 2.84 -14.13 4.32
CA SER A 280 4.18 -13.59 4.61
C SER A 280 4.18 -12.06 4.75
N GLY A 281 5.30 -11.45 5.13
CA GLY A 281 5.39 -9.99 5.26
C GLY A 281 5.10 -9.25 3.93
N GLN A 282 5.45 -9.87 2.81
CA GLN A 282 5.34 -9.33 1.46
C GLN A 282 3.88 -9.22 1.00
N LEU A 283 2.99 -10.07 1.52
CA LEU A 283 1.53 -9.92 1.37
C LEU A 283 1.10 -8.53 1.83
N HIS A 284 1.56 -8.13 3.01
CA HIS A 284 1.19 -6.84 3.60
C HIS A 284 1.83 -5.66 2.89
N ILE A 285 3.08 -5.80 2.43
CA ILE A 285 3.74 -4.77 1.62
C ILE A 285 2.92 -4.52 0.35
N SER A 286 2.52 -5.59 -0.34
CA SER A 286 1.86 -5.51 -1.65
C SER A 286 0.60 -4.67 -1.61
N TYR A 287 -0.36 -4.96 -0.72
CA TYR A 287 -1.57 -4.14 -0.64
C TYR A 287 -1.29 -2.74 -0.09
N ALA A 288 -0.28 -2.56 0.78
CA ALA A 288 0.04 -1.26 1.37
C ALA A 288 0.70 -0.29 0.39
N VAL A 289 1.28 -0.78 -0.70
CA VAL A 289 1.79 0.04 -1.82
C VAL A 289 0.83 0.12 -3.01
N GLY A 290 -0.31 -0.58 -2.95
CA GLY A 290 -1.36 -0.59 -3.98
C GLY A 290 -1.19 -1.65 -5.08
N THR A 291 -0.30 -2.62 -4.90
CA THR A 291 -0.11 -3.73 -5.83
C THR A 291 -1.16 -4.81 -5.56
N PRO A 292 -1.97 -5.18 -6.57
CA PRO A 292 -2.97 -6.23 -6.42
C PRO A 292 -2.28 -7.57 -6.20
N LEU A 293 -2.87 -8.43 -5.38
CA LEU A 293 -2.21 -9.70 -5.06
C LEU A 293 -3.15 -10.90 -4.96
N VAL A 294 -2.59 -12.07 -5.23
CA VAL A 294 -3.13 -13.37 -4.84
C VAL A 294 -2.36 -13.87 -3.63
N ALA A 295 -3.06 -14.08 -2.52
CA ALA A 295 -2.49 -14.57 -1.27
C ALA A 295 -2.92 -16.02 -0.98
N LEU A 296 -1.95 -16.87 -0.66
CA LEU A 296 -2.16 -18.30 -0.37
C LEU A 296 -2.16 -18.56 1.14
N PHE A 297 -3.25 -19.16 1.63
CA PHE A 297 -3.46 -19.46 3.04
C PHE A 297 -3.73 -20.95 3.27
N GLY A 298 -2.73 -21.68 3.78
CA GLY A 298 -2.89 -23.07 4.23
C GLY A 298 -3.06 -23.16 5.73
N SER A 299 -1.98 -22.97 6.49
CA SER A 299 -1.98 -23.20 7.95
C SER A 299 -2.55 -22.04 8.78
N THR A 300 -2.89 -20.90 8.18
CA THR A 300 -3.33 -19.67 8.87
C THR A 300 -4.65 -19.13 8.36
N ASN A 301 -5.24 -18.19 9.11
CA ASN A 301 -6.56 -17.63 8.82
C ASN A 301 -6.46 -16.26 8.13
N PRO A 302 -6.95 -16.11 6.88
CA PRO A 302 -6.97 -14.83 6.18
C PRO A 302 -7.93 -13.80 6.82
N GLU A 303 -8.90 -14.19 7.65
CA GLU A 303 -9.74 -13.22 8.37
C GLU A 303 -8.94 -12.43 9.43
N LEU A 304 -7.84 -13.01 9.92
CA LEU A 304 -6.99 -12.41 10.95
C LEU A 304 -5.86 -11.56 10.34
N THR A 305 -5.24 -11.99 9.24
CA THR A 305 -4.05 -11.35 8.67
C THR A 305 -4.06 -11.25 7.14
N GLY A 306 -5.22 -11.43 6.51
CA GLY A 306 -5.37 -11.35 5.06
C GLY A 306 -5.11 -9.95 4.48
N PRO A 307 -5.04 -9.86 3.14
CA PRO A 307 -4.88 -8.59 2.48
C PRO A 307 -6.13 -7.71 2.67
N LEU A 308 -5.92 -6.41 2.86
CA LEU A 308 -6.99 -5.41 2.99
C LEU A 308 -7.18 -4.64 1.68
N GLY A 309 -8.40 -4.17 1.43
CA GLY A 309 -8.76 -3.43 0.23
C GLY A 309 -9.38 -4.29 -0.88
N ASN A 310 -9.87 -3.64 -1.93
CA ASN A 310 -10.80 -4.25 -2.91
C ASN A 310 -10.10 -4.94 -4.10
N SER A 311 -8.77 -4.97 -4.13
CA SER A 311 -7.97 -5.38 -5.31
C SER A 311 -7.12 -6.62 -5.04
N ASN A 312 -7.60 -7.53 -4.20
CA ASN A 312 -6.84 -8.70 -3.75
C ASN A 312 -7.71 -9.96 -3.78
N ILE A 313 -7.08 -11.10 -4.05
CA ILE A 313 -7.71 -12.41 -4.02
C ILE A 313 -7.01 -13.26 -2.97
N VAL A 314 -7.81 -13.94 -2.16
CA VAL A 314 -7.35 -14.89 -1.15
C VAL A 314 -7.75 -16.28 -1.60
N ILE A 315 -6.78 -17.18 -1.67
CA ILE A 315 -7.03 -18.60 -1.90
C ILE A 315 -6.62 -19.33 -0.64
N LYS A 316 -7.57 -20.03 -0.04
CA LYS A 316 -7.38 -20.73 1.23
C LYS A 316 -7.68 -22.21 1.08
N SER A 317 -7.05 -23.00 1.93
CA SER A 317 -7.40 -24.40 2.09
C SER A 317 -8.68 -24.54 2.91
N ASP A 318 -9.55 -25.47 2.50
CA ASP A 318 -10.73 -25.89 3.26
C ASP A 318 -10.52 -27.26 3.93
N THR A 319 -9.26 -27.66 4.13
CA THR A 319 -8.93 -28.92 4.83
C THR A 319 -9.29 -28.87 6.32
N PRO A 320 -9.67 -30.00 6.96
CA PRO A 320 -10.03 -30.01 8.38
C PRO A 320 -8.91 -29.55 9.33
N CYS A 321 -7.65 -29.64 8.91
CA CYS A 321 -6.52 -29.16 9.69
C CYS A 321 -6.26 -27.66 9.53
N SER A 322 -6.93 -26.97 8.60
CA SER A 322 -6.76 -25.55 8.35
C SER A 322 -7.87 -24.72 9.03
N PRO A 323 -7.54 -23.62 9.72
CA PRO A 323 -6.20 -23.13 10.08
C PRO A 323 -5.69 -23.79 11.39
N CYS A 324 -4.47 -24.34 11.41
CA CYS A 324 -3.87 -24.93 12.61
C CYS A 324 -2.86 -24.03 13.34
N PHE A 325 -2.38 -22.97 12.68
CA PHE A 325 -1.35 -22.04 13.17
C PHE A 325 0.01 -22.68 13.56
N ASN A 326 0.26 -23.93 13.19
CA ASN A 326 1.55 -24.59 13.46
C ASN A 326 2.65 -24.05 12.53
N ARG A 327 3.88 -23.88 13.05
CA ARG A 327 5.05 -23.44 12.27
C ARG A 327 5.53 -24.52 11.28
N SER A 328 5.44 -25.77 11.68
CA SER A 328 5.72 -26.96 10.88
C SER A 328 4.48 -27.86 10.83
N CYS A 329 4.26 -28.56 9.72
CA CYS A 329 3.14 -29.50 9.61
C CYS A 329 3.41 -30.71 10.49
N LYS A 330 2.52 -30.99 11.45
CA LYS A 330 2.67 -32.13 12.37
C LYS A 330 2.49 -33.48 11.65
N GLN A 331 1.69 -33.48 10.59
CA GLN A 331 1.42 -34.63 9.73
C GLN A 331 2.49 -34.82 8.65
N ASN A 332 3.34 -33.80 8.44
CA ASN A 332 4.40 -33.76 7.42
C ASN A 332 3.93 -34.04 5.98
N ASP A 333 2.65 -33.83 5.68
CA ASP A 333 2.05 -34.01 4.35
C ASP A 333 1.72 -32.69 3.65
N LEU A 334 1.66 -31.58 4.39
CA LEU A 334 1.22 -30.26 3.92
C LEU A 334 -0.08 -30.31 3.09
N MET A 335 -1.03 -31.18 3.46
CA MET A 335 -2.27 -31.38 2.71
C MET A 335 -3.00 -30.06 2.42
N CYS A 336 -2.99 -29.13 3.39
CA CYS A 336 -3.60 -27.81 3.22
C CYS A 336 -2.99 -26.99 2.07
N MET A 337 -1.69 -27.12 1.79
CA MET A 337 -1.05 -26.45 0.67
C MET A 337 -1.25 -27.22 -0.64
N HIS A 338 -1.38 -28.55 -0.59
CA HIS A 338 -1.66 -29.36 -1.78
C HIS A 338 -3.04 -29.08 -2.39
N THR A 339 -4.05 -28.82 -1.56
CA THR A 339 -5.40 -28.50 -2.03
C THR A 339 -5.48 -27.19 -2.80
N ILE A 340 -4.53 -26.27 -2.59
CA ILE A 340 -4.46 -25.00 -3.33
C ILE A 340 -3.84 -25.29 -4.69
N THR A 341 -4.67 -25.36 -5.74
CA THR A 341 -4.25 -25.77 -7.09
C THR A 341 -3.64 -24.63 -7.89
N SER A 342 -2.75 -24.94 -8.84
CA SER A 342 -2.20 -23.94 -9.75
C SER A 342 -3.28 -23.28 -10.60
N ASP A 343 -4.31 -24.02 -11.02
CA ASP A 343 -5.44 -23.50 -11.79
C ASP A 343 -6.19 -22.39 -11.04
N GLU A 344 -6.55 -22.62 -9.77
CA GLU A 344 -7.22 -21.61 -8.93
C GLU A 344 -6.35 -20.36 -8.75
N VAL A 345 -5.06 -20.57 -8.49
CA VAL A 345 -4.09 -19.48 -8.31
C VAL A 345 -3.97 -18.67 -9.59
N TYR A 346 -3.83 -19.32 -10.73
CA TYR A 346 -3.64 -18.64 -11.99
C TYR A 346 -4.91 -17.93 -12.47
N TYR A 347 -6.08 -18.52 -12.24
CA TYR A 347 -7.35 -17.86 -12.46
C TYR A 347 -7.49 -16.59 -11.61
N GLY A 348 -7.04 -16.63 -10.35
CA GLY A 348 -6.93 -15.45 -9.50
C GLY A 348 -6.00 -14.39 -10.09
N ILE A 349 -4.82 -14.78 -10.58
CA ILE A 349 -3.87 -13.85 -11.22
C ILE A 349 -4.51 -13.18 -12.45
N LYS A 350 -5.15 -13.94 -13.33
CA LYS A 350 -5.83 -13.41 -14.53
C LYS A 350 -6.90 -12.38 -14.17
N LYS A 351 -7.68 -12.61 -13.11
CA LYS A 351 -8.69 -11.65 -12.64
C LYS A 351 -8.11 -10.31 -12.17
N LEU A 352 -6.85 -10.29 -11.76
CA LEU A 352 -6.15 -9.09 -11.29
C LEU A 352 -5.31 -8.43 -12.38
N LEU A 353 -5.20 -9.05 -13.56
CA LEU A 353 -4.61 -8.42 -14.73
C LEU A 353 -5.61 -7.43 -15.32
N TYR A 354 -5.43 -6.18 -14.91
CA TYR A 354 -6.26 -5.07 -15.33
C TYR A 354 -6.14 -4.79 -16.84
N GLU A 355 -7.29 -4.68 -17.51
CA GLU A 355 -7.35 -4.54 -18.97
C GLU A 355 -7.86 -3.17 -19.43
N ASN A 356 -8.74 -2.53 -18.65
CA ASN A 356 -9.37 -1.28 -19.06
C ASN A 356 -8.39 -0.11 -18.97
N ARG A 357 -8.40 0.77 -19.95
CA ARG A 357 -7.70 2.06 -19.87
C ARG A 357 -8.64 3.10 -19.28
N ALA A 358 -8.08 4.13 -18.64
CA ALA A 358 -8.84 5.26 -18.16
C ALA A 358 -8.18 6.60 -18.48
N VAL A 359 -8.98 7.65 -18.46
CA VAL A 359 -8.52 9.03 -18.36
C VAL A 359 -9.06 9.58 -17.04
N PHE A 360 -8.15 9.94 -16.16
CA PHE A 360 -8.45 10.56 -14.87
C PHE A 360 -8.39 12.07 -15.00
N PHE A 361 -9.40 12.77 -14.49
CA PHE A 361 -9.51 14.22 -14.59
C PHE A 361 -9.52 14.85 -13.21
N ASP A 362 -8.67 15.86 -12.98
CA ASP A 362 -8.98 16.83 -11.92
C ASP A 362 -10.27 17.58 -12.23
N ARG A 363 -10.93 18.13 -11.20
CA ARG A 363 -12.16 18.89 -11.36
C ARG A 363 -11.92 20.38 -11.56
N ASP A 364 -11.22 21.02 -10.62
CA ASP A 364 -11.21 22.46 -10.43
C ASP A 364 -9.98 23.02 -11.14
N GLY A 365 -10.17 23.80 -12.21
CA GLY A 365 -9.11 24.23 -13.13
C GLY A 365 -8.96 23.33 -14.36
N THR A 366 -9.57 22.14 -14.35
CA THR A 366 -9.51 21.16 -15.46
C THR A 366 -10.86 20.91 -16.13
N LEU A 367 -11.92 20.54 -15.38
CA LEU A 367 -13.28 20.31 -15.92
C LEU A 367 -14.19 21.53 -15.76
N CYS A 368 -13.90 22.37 -14.77
CA CYS A 368 -14.58 23.64 -14.50
C CYS A 368 -13.55 24.68 -14.04
N LYS A 369 -13.91 25.97 -14.05
CA LYS A 369 -13.02 27.03 -13.55
C LYS A 369 -12.73 26.86 -12.07
N ASP A 370 -11.46 27.04 -11.67
CA ASP A 370 -11.10 27.10 -10.24
C ASP A 370 -11.52 28.45 -9.66
N ASN A 371 -12.67 28.47 -8.98
CA ASN A 371 -13.25 29.64 -8.33
C ASN A 371 -13.00 29.66 -6.81
N ASN A 372 -11.90 29.03 -6.34
CA ASN A 372 -11.50 28.96 -4.92
C ASN A 372 -12.59 28.41 -3.99
N TYR A 373 -12.61 27.09 -3.80
CA TYR A 373 -13.59 26.39 -2.95
C TYR A 373 -15.03 26.63 -3.41
N ILE A 374 -15.37 26.10 -4.59
CA ILE A 374 -16.74 26.11 -5.12
C ILE A 374 -17.68 25.53 -4.07
N ASN A 375 -18.64 26.34 -3.61
CA ASN A 375 -19.57 25.99 -2.52
C ASN A 375 -21.04 26.29 -2.84
N ASN A 376 -21.33 26.74 -4.06
CA ASN A 376 -22.68 26.90 -4.59
C ASN A 376 -22.68 26.69 -6.11
N PHE A 377 -23.86 26.47 -6.68
CA PHE A 377 -24.01 26.16 -8.10
C PHE A 377 -23.77 27.37 -9.02
N ASP A 378 -23.98 28.61 -8.54
CA ASP A 378 -23.77 29.82 -9.35
C ASP A 378 -22.29 30.02 -9.70
N LYS A 379 -21.38 29.53 -8.84
CA LYS A 379 -19.93 29.54 -9.06
C LYS A 379 -19.42 28.34 -9.86
N LEU A 380 -20.28 27.37 -10.19
CA LEU A 380 -19.89 26.17 -10.94
C LEU A 380 -19.89 26.46 -12.45
N GLU A 381 -18.74 26.89 -12.96
CA GLU A 381 -18.55 27.19 -14.38
C GLU A 381 -17.84 26.04 -15.10
N ILE A 382 -18.62 25.14 -15.70
CA ILE A 382 -18.11 23.96 -16.43
C ILE A 382 -17.60 24.37 -17.81
N PHE A 383 -16.43 23.86 -18.21
CA PHE A 383 -15.87 24.12 -19.53
C PHE A 383 -16.69 23.42 -20.64
N PRO A 384 -17.02 24.10 -21.75
CA PRO A 384 -17.87 23.52 -22.82
C PRO A 384 -17.23 22.30 -23.51
N GLU A 385 -15.90 22.19 -23.50
CA GLU A 385 -15.11 21.10 -24.07
C GLU A 385 -15.43 19.75 -23.43
N ILE A 386 -15.99 19.73 -22.22
CA ILE A 386 -16.37 18.49 -21.52
C ILE A 386 -17.35 17.64 -22.34
N ASN A 387 -18.15 18.25 -23.22
CA ASN A 387 -19.08 17.55 -24.09
C ASN A 387 -18.37 16.66 -25.12
N GLN A 388 -17.08 16.88 -25.36
CA GLN A 388 -16.28 16.08 -26.28
C GLN A 388 -15.72 14.82 -25.62
N LEU A 389 -15.82 14.68 -24.29
CA LEU A 389 -15.23 13.54 -23.58
C LEU A 389 -15.81 12.18 -24.00
N SER A 390 -17.01 12.12 -24.58
CA SER A 390 -17.61 10.88 -25.07
C SER A 390 -16.72 10.14 -26.08
N ILE A 391 -15.92 10.88 -26.86
CA ILE A 391 -14.98 10.29 -27.83
C ILE A 391 -13.92 9.39 -27.14
N LEU A 392 -13.56 9.68 -25.89
CA LEU A 392 -12.62 8.84 -25.15
C LEU A 392 -13.24 7.48 -24.82
N LYS A 393 -14.55 7.43 -24.55
CA LYS A 393 -15.27 6.16 -24.35
C LYS A 393 -15.31 5.34 -25.64
N GLU A 394 -15.52 5.99 -26.78
CA GLU A 394 -15.46 5.34 -28.10
C GLU A 394 -14.07 4.71 -28.37
N HIS A 395 -13.00 5.28 -27.79
CA HIS A 395 -11.64 4.74 -27.84
C HIS A 395 -11.30 3.79 -26.67
N GLY A 396 -12.32 3.30 -25.95
CA GLY A 396 -12.18 2.28 -24.91
C GLY A 396 -11.61 2.79 -23.58
N PHE A 397 -11.69 4.09 -23.30
CA PHE A 397 -11.31 4.65 -22.00
C PHE A 397 -12.51 4.76 -21.05
N LYS A 398 -12.27 4.40 -19.79
CA LYS A 398 -13.09 4.87 -18.67
C LYS A 398 -12.78 6.34 -18.38
N ILE A 399 -13.79 7.09 -17.95
CA ILE A 399 -13.69 8.52 -17.66
C ILE A 399 -13.97 8.71 -16.17
N ILE A 400 -12.96 9.17 -15.44
CA ILE A 400 -12.99 9.18 -13.97
C ILE A 400 -12.55 10.54 -13.45
N GLY A 401 -13.37 11.14 -12.58
CA GLY A 401 -13.00 12.36 -11.86
C GLY A 401 -12.23 12.05 -10.58
N ILE A 402 -11.19 12.83 -10.28
CA ILE A 402 -10.37 12.73 -9.07
C ILE A 402 -10.04 14.12 -8.52
N SER A 403 -10.50 14.47 -7.33
CA SER A 403 -10.34 15.84 -6.83
C SER A 403 -9.92 15.98 -5.37
N ASN A 404 -9.06 16.95 -5.08
CA ASN A 404 -8.68 17.35 -3.72
C ASN A 404 -9.67 18.41 -3.20
N GLN A 405 -10.59 18.02 -2.30
CA GLN A 405 -11.68 18.85 -1.78
C GLN A 405 -11.45 19.25 -0.30
N SER A 406 -10.32 19.91 -0.01
CA SER A 406 -9.98 20.37 1.35
C SER A 406 -10.90 21.47 1.90
N GLY A 407 -11.80 22.01 1.09
CA GLY A 407 -12.86 22.90 1.56
C GLY A 407 -13.78 22.24 2.59
N ILE A 408 -13.94 20.90 2.52
CA ILE A 408 -14.77 20.12 3.44
C ILE A 408 -14.17 20.14 4.86
N SER A 409 -12.90 19.71 5.01
CA SER A 409 -12.24 19.73 6.33
C SER A 409 -12.06 21.13 6.91
N ARG A 410 -12.06 22.16 6.06
CA ARG A 410 -12.03 23.58 6.45
C ARG A 410 -13.40 24.15 6.82
N GLY A 411 -14.49 23.41 6.62
CA GLY A 411 -15.86 23.89 6.85
C GLY A 411 -16.34 24.95 5.85
N LEU A 412 -15.64 25.10 4.71
CA LEU A 412 -15.95 26.08 3.66
C LEU A 412 -16.93 25.54 2.61
N VAL A 413 -16.99 24.21 2.48
CA VAL A 413 -17.80 23.51 1.49
C VAL A 413 -18.53 22.36 2.17
N ASP A 414 -19.85 22.27 1.98
CA ASP A 414 -20.62 21.11 2.41
C ASP A 414 -20.25 19.87 1.58
N GLU A 415 -20.03 18.74 2.24
CA GLU A 415 -19.72 17.49 1.55
C GLU A 415 -20.90 17.04 0.66
N ASN A 416 -22.15 17.32 1.03
CA ASN A 416 -23.29 16.98 0.18
C ASN A 416 -23.27 17.81 -1.11
N PHE A 417 -22.88 19.09 -1.05
CA PHE A 417 -22.70 19.90 -2.24
C PHE A 417 -21.66 19.27 -3.19
N VAL A 418 -20.50 18.85 -2.68
CA VAL A 418 -19.49 18.14 -3.48
C VAL A 418 -20.06 16.88 -4.14
N LYS A 419 -20.85 16.09 -3.40
CA LYS A 419 -21.52 14.89 -3.93
C LYS A 419 -22.51 15.22 -5.04
N GLU A 420 -23.30 16.29 -4.90
CA GLU A 420 -24.24 16.72 -5.95
C GLU A 420 -23.51 17.24 -7.20
N VAL A 421 -22.43 18.01 -7.04
CA VAL A 421 -21.57 18.42 -8.16
C VAL A 421 -21.01 17.20 -8.88
N ASN A 422 -20.49 16.21 -8.15
CA ASN A 422 -19.97 14.98 -8.74
C ASN A 422 -21.06 14.19 -9.49
N LYS A 423 -22.31 14.18 -9.00
CA LYS A 423 -23.45 13.57 -9.71
C LYS A 423 -23.76 14.26 -11.03
N ILE A 424 -23.51 15.57 -11.16
CA ILE A 424 -23.66 16.27 -12.45
C ILE A 424 -22.68 15.68 -13.47
N PHE A 425 -21.40 15.52 -13.11
CA PHE A 425 -20.40 14.92 -14.01
C PHE A 425 -20.76 13.49 -14.41
N ILE A 426 -21.21 12.67 -13.46
CA ILE A 426 -21.62 11.29 -13.73
C ILE A 426 -22.85 11.25 -14.65
N LYS A 427 -23.93 11.97 -14.31
CA LYS A 427 -25.21 11.85 -15.02
C LYS A 427 -25.27 12.63 -16.33
N LYS A 428 -24.76 13.86 -16.34
CA LYS A 428 -24.87 14.78 -17.49
C LYS A 428 -23.75 14.58 -18.50
N TYR A 429 -22.54 14.28 -18.01
CA TYR A 429 -21.33 14.17 -18.83
C TYR A 429 -20.79 12.74 -18.91
N ASN A 430 -21.58 11.76 -18.44
CA ASN A 430 -21.32 10.33 -18.57
C ASN A 430 -19.97 9.88 -17.98
N PHE A 431 -19.55 10.45 -16.84
CA PHE A 431 -18.39 9.93 -16.10
C PHE A 431 -18.73 8.55 -15.49
N ASP A 432 -17.78 7.62 -15.52
CA ASP A 432 -17.96 6.30 -14.91
C ASP A 432 -17.90 6.38 -13.38
N ALA A 433 -17.07 7.26 -12.82
CA ALA A 433 -17.03 7.56 -11.40
C ALA A 433 -16.41 8.93 -11.10
N PHE A 434 -16.62 9.40 -9.87
CA PHE A 434 -15.96 10.57 -9.33
C PHE A 434 -15.50 10.31 -7.89
N TYR A 435 -14.19 10.39 -7.67
CA TYR A 435 -13.57 10.24 -6.37
C TYR A 435 -13.05 11.59 -5.88
N TYR A 436 -13.08 11.79 -4.57
CA TYR A 436 -12.55 13.01 -3.97
C TYR A 436 -11.94 12.73 -2.60
N CYS A 437 -11.01 13.61 -2.22
CA CYS A 437 -10.40 13.62 -0.90
C CYS A 437 -10.92 14.83 -0.09
N PRO A 438 -11.61 14.63 1.05
CA PRO A 438 -12.14 15.74 1.86
C PRO A 438 -11.12 16.37 2.82
N HIS A 439 -9.93 15.77 2.94
CA HIS A 439 -8.99 16.05 4.02
C HIS A 439 -8.11 17.28 3.77
N HIS A 440 -7.67 17.91 4.87
CA HIS A 440 -6.66 18.96 4.84
C HIS A 440 -5.30 18.41 4.38
N PRO A 441 -4.44 19.20 3.71
CA PRO A 441 -3.06 18.81 3.41
C PRO A 441 -2.29 18.23 4.61
N ASP A 442 -2.45 18.84 5.79
CA ASP A 442 -1.76 18.45 7.03
C ASP A 442 -2.28 17.15 7.66
N GLU A 443 -3.38 16.59 7.15
CA GLU A 443 -3.88 15.27 7.60
C GLU A 443 -3.19 14.11 6.88
N HIS A 444 -2.36 14.40 5.87
CA HIS A 444 -1.49 13.45 5.20
C HIS A 444 -2.18 12.14 4.79
N CYS A 445 -3.40 12.21 4.27
CA CYS A 445 -4.15 11.01 3.91
C CYS A 445 -3.68 10.40 2.58
N SER A 446 -3.71 9.08 2.48
CA SER A 446 -3.34 8.34 1.26
C SER A 446 -4.27 8.54 0.07
N CYS A 447 -5.46 9.15 0.26
CA CYS A 447 -6.37 9.47 -0.85
C CYS A 447 -6.15 10.86 -1.45
N ARG A 448 -5.35 11.74 -0.84
CA ARG A 448 -5.09 13.09 -1.36
C ARG A 448 -3.98 13.04 -2.42
N LYS A 449 -4.20 13.63 -3.60
CA LYS A 449 -3.13 13.77 -4.61
C LYS A 449 -1.97 14.57 -4.01
N PRO A 450 -0.71 14.14 -4.18
CA PRO A 450 -0.22 13.19 -5.18
C PRO A 450 -0.26 11.70 -4.79
N GLU A 451 -0.82 11.33 -3.63
CA GLU A 451 -0.95 9.92 -3.24
C GLU A 451 -1.98 9.16 -4.09
N LEU A 452 -1.76 7.86 -4.27
CA LEU A 452 -2.44 7.04 -5.27
C LEU A 452 -3.84 6.57 -4.85
N GLY A 453 -4.33 6.88 -3.64
CA GLY A 453 -5.50 6.22 -3.06
C GLY A 453 -6.77 6.30 -3.90
N MET A 454 -7.03 7.44 -4.57
CA MET A 454 -8.19 7.55 -5.49
C MET A 454 -8.03 6.67 -6.74
N LEU A 455 -6.81 6.59 -7.31
CA LEU A 455 -6.51 5.73 -8.46
C LEU A 455 -6.61 4.25 -8.09
N ILE A 456 -6.10 3.85 -6.93
CA ILE A 456 -6.18 2.46 -6.44
C ILE A 456 -7.64 2.06 -6.25
N LYS A 457 -8.49 2.95 -5.72
CA LYS A 457 -9.93 2.70 -5.61
C LYS A 457 -10.58 2.49 -6.98
N ALA A 458 -10.31 3.39 -7.92
CA ALA A 458 -10.80 3.30 -9.30
C ALA A 458 -10.32 2.03 -10.01
N LYS A 459 -9.06 1.66 -9.81
CA LYS A 459 -8.42 0.45 -10.35
C LYS A 459 -9.19 -0.79 -9.97
N GLY A 460 -9.49 -0.97 -8.68
CA GLY A 460 -10.26 -2.12 -8.20
C GLY A 460 -11.71 -2.14 -8.67
N GLU A 461 -12.36 -0.97 -8.76
CA GLU A 461 -13.78 -0.88 -9.14
C GLU A 461 -14.02 -1.09 -10.65
N PHE A 462 -13.11 -0.59 -11.51
CA PHE A 462 -13.30 -0.57 -12.96
C PHE A 462 -12.28 -1.41 -13.74
N ASN A 463 -11.52 -2.25 -13.05
CA ASN A 463 -10.49 -3.09 -13.65
C ASN A 463 -9.46 -2.29 -14.49
N ILE A 464 -8.91 -1.19 -13.95
CA ILE A 464 -8.11 -0.22 -14.74
C ILE A 464 -6.60 -0.51 -14.72
N ASN A 465 -5.99 -0.57 -15.90
CA ASN A 465 -4.55 -0.52 -16.07
C ASN A 465 -4.04 0.93 -16.02
N ILE A 466 -3.64 1.37 -14.82
CA ILE A 466 -3.15 2.74 -14.59
C ILE A 466 -1.97 3.10 -15.50
N LYS A 467 -1.06 2.15 -15.77
CA LYS A 467 0.14 2.40 -16.58
C LYS A 467 -0.15 2.57 -18.08
N LYS A 468 -1.34 2.17 -18.52
CA LYS A 468 -1.88 2.43 -19.86
C LYS A 468 -2.93 3.55 -19.86
N SER A 469 -3.01 4.32 -18.77
CA SER A 469 -4.00 5.38 -18.55
C SER A 469 -3.35 6.77 -18.56
N TYR A 470 -4.21 7.79 -18.57
CA TYR A 470 -3.80 9.20 -18.58
C TYR A 470 -4.35 9.93 -17.36
N ILE A 471 -3.65 10.96 -16.90
CA ILE A 471 -4.13 11.91 -15.90
C ILE A 471 -4.07 13.30 -16.50
N ILE A 472 -5.21 13.99 -16.53
CA ILE A 472 -5.35 15.38 -16.93
C ILE A 472 -5.60 16.22 -15.69
N GLY A 473 -4.77 17.24 -15.47
CA GLY A 473 -4.90 18.16 -14.35
C GLY A 473 -4.24 19.50 -14.66
N ASP A 474 -4.48 20.50 -13.81
CA ASP A 474 -3.92 21.85 -13.94
C ASP A 474 -2.86 22.17 -12.88
N LYS A 475 -2.59 21.25 -11.95
CA LYS A 475 -1.66 21.46 -10.83
C LYS A 475 -0.50 20.48 -10.87
N GLU A 476 0.61 20.89 -10.27
CA GLU A 476 1.80 20.04 -10.11
C GLU A 476 1.48 18.75 -9.35
N THR A 477 0.52 18.79 -8.42
CA THR A 477 0.07 17.60 -7.68
C THR A 477 -0.54 16.52 -8.58
N ASP A 478 -1.14 16.91 -9.71
CA ASP A 478 -1.70 15.97 -10.69
C ASP A 478 -0.59 15.33 -11.52
N MET A 479 0.41 16.11 -11.89
CA MET A 479 1.56 15.61 -12.65
C MET A 479 2.45 14.70 -11.79
N LEU A 480 2.62 15.03 -10.51
CA LEU A 480 3.26 14.15 -9.54
C LEU A 480 2.48 12.84 -9.34
N LEU A 481 1.15 12.88 -9.29
CA LEU A 481 0.32 11.68 -9.24
C LEU A 481 0.49 10.82 -10.50
N ALA A 482 0.51 11.44 -11.69
CA ALA A 482 0.73 10.75 -12.95
C ALA A 482 2.08 10.03 -12.94
N LYS A 483 3.14 10.77 -12.60
CA LYS A 483 4.50 10.23 -12.51
C LYS A 483 4.64 9.13 -11.46
N ALA A 484 4.04 9.29 -10.28
CA ALA A 484 4.08 8.31 -9.21
C ALA A 484 3.37 7.02 -9.61
N SER A 485 2.24 7.13 -10.30
CA SER A 485 1.42 5.98 -10.71
C SER A 485 1.88 5.30 -11.99
N GLY A 486 2.73 5.97 -12.78
CA GLY A 486 3.19 5.50 -14.09
C GLY A 486 2.18 5.72 -15.21
N ALA A 487 1.10 6.47 -14.96
CA ALA A 487 0.21 6.98 -15.99
C ALA A 487 0.87 8.14 -16.76
N LYS A 488 0.41 8.40 -17.99
CA LYS A 488 0.83 9.59 -18.75
C LYS A 488 0.18 10.85 -18.18
N GLY A 489 0.96 11.85 -17.80
CA GLY A 489 0.48 13.12 -17.26
C GLY A 489 0.31 14.18 -18.33
N ILE A 490 -0.86 14.80 -18.39
CA ILE A 490 -1.16 15.93 -19.28
C ILE A 490 -1.53 17.15 -18.44
N LEU A 491 -0.71 18.19 -18.49
CA LEU A 491 -0.97 19.46 -17.82
C LEU A 491 -1.83 20.35 -18.73
N VAL A 492 -2.99 20.80 -18.26
CA VAL A 492 -3.79 21.82 -18.95
C VAL A 492 -3.49 23.21 -18.40
N LYS A 493 -3.30 24.20 -19.30
CA LYS A 493 -3.00 25.59 -18.93
C LYS A 493 -4.22 26.40 -18.48
N THR A 494 -5.40 25.77 -18.37
CA THR A 494 -6.65 26.40 -17.95
C THR A 494 -6.67 26.79 -16.47
N GLY A 495 -5.80 26.19 -15.65
CA GLY A 495 -5.71 26.47 -14.22
C GLY A 495 -4.35 27.02 -13.78
N GLU A 496 -3.88 26.55 -12.62
CA GLU A 496 -2.81 27.17 -11.83
C GLU A 496 -1.42 27.06 -12.48
N ALA A 497 -1.00 25.84 -12.84
CA ALA A 497 0.33 25.61 -13.38
C ALA A 497 0.37 25.81 -14.91
N LYS A 498 1.44 26.43 -15.40
CA LYS A 498 1.68 26.63 -16.85
C LYS A 498 2.72 25.70 -17.43
N THR A 499 3.58 25.13 -16.58
CA THR A 499 4.67 24.23 -16.93
C THR A 499 4.87 23.22 -15.80
N SER A 500 5.32 22.01 -16.13
CA SER A 500 5.73 21.01 -15.16
C SER A 500 6.81 20.13 -15.78
N ILE A 501 7.85 19.79 -15.02
CA ILE A 501 8.88 18.82 -15.45
C ILE A 501 8.38 17.37 -15.41
N TYR A 502 7.23 17.13 -14.77
CA TYR A 502 6.62 15.80 -14.65
C TYR A 502 5.50 15.56 -15.66
N ALA A 503 5.10 16.58 -16.43
CA ALA A 503 4.13 16.44 -17.50
C ALA A 503 4.75 15.75 -18.72
N ASP A 504 4.08 14.74 -19.27
CA ASP A 504 4.44 14.11 -20.55
C ASP A 504 3.94 14.96 -21.73
N PHE A 505 2.89 15.75 -21.53
CA PHE A 505 2.36 16.70 -22.51
C PHE A 505 1.75 17.93 -21.81
N ILE A 506 1.86 19.10 -22.43
CA ILE A 506 1.24 20.34 -21.94
C ILE A 506 0.26 20.82 -23.01
N ALA A 507 -1.01 20.97 -22.63
CA ALA A 507 -2.11 21.37 -23.49
C ALA A 507 -2.64 22.76 -23.10
N GLU A 508 -3.11 23.55 -24.06
CA GLU A 508 -3.81 24.82 -23.81
C GLU A 508 -5.14 24.60 -23.08
N GLY A 509 -5.78 23.44 -23.27
CA GLY A 509 -7.01 23.06 -22.57
C GLY A 509 -7.48 21.65 -22.93
N LEU A 510 -8.70 21.29 -22.48
CA LEU A 510 -9.24 19.93 -22.62
C LEU A 510 -9.30 19.44 -24.08
N LYS A 511 -9.69 20.29 -25.03
CA LYS A 511 -9.80 19.89 -26.45
C LYS A 511 -8.48 19.36 -27.00
N GLU A 512 -7.38 20.05 -26.72
CA GLU A 512 -6.05 19.64 -27.17
C GLU A 512 -5.56 18.40 -26.43
N ALA A 513 -5.81 18.31 -25.12
CA ALA A 513 -5.49 17.13 -24.32
C ALA A 513 -6.20 15.86 -24.86
N ILE A 514 -7.49 15.95 -25.17
CA ILE A 514 -8.28 14.86 -25.77
C ILE A 514 -7.70 14.46 -27.14
N GLY A 515 -7.41 15.44 -27.99
CA GLY A 515 -6.80 15.21 -29.31
C GLY A 515 -5.46 14.48 -29.23
N TYR A 516 -4.62 14.84 -28.26
CA TYR A 516 -3.35 14.16 -27.97
C TYR A 516 -3.57 12.69 -27.55
N ILE A 517 -4.49 12.43 -26.61
CA ILE A 517 -4.80 11.06 -26.16
C ILE A 517 -5.26 10.19 -27.32
N ILE A 518 -6.18 10.68 -28.15
CA ILE A 518 -6.71 9.92 -29.29
C ILE A 518 -5.57 9.57 -30.25
N LYS A 519 -4.77 10.57 -30.65
CA LYS A 519 -3.65 10.38 -31.57
C LYS A 519 -2.64 9.35 -31.04
N GLU A 520 -2.26 9.45 -29.77
CA GLU A 520 -1.36 8.48 -29.12
C GLU A 520 -1.99 7.08 -29.03
N SER A 521 -3.29 6.99 -28.75
CA SER A 521 -3.98 5.72 -28.61
C SER A 521 -4.09 4.95 -29.93
N ILE A 522 -4.10 5.66 -31.07
CA ILE A 522 -4.09 5.08 -32.41
C ILE A 522 -2.67 4.66 -32.81
N ASN A 523 -1.66 5.48 -32.51
CA ASN A 523 -0.27 5.20 -32.88
C ASN A 523 0.40 4.12 -32.02
N GLY A 524 -0.12 3.85 -30.82
CA GLY A 524 0.40 2.86 -29.88
C GLY A 524 -0.38 1.54 -29.82
N ALA A 525 -1.42 1.38 -30.64
CA ALA A 525 -2.14 0.12 -30.87
C ALA A 525 -1.51 -0.59 -32.08
#